data_AF-A0A419YIS8-F1
#
_entry.id   AF-A0A419YIS8-F1
#
_cell.length_a   1.000
_cell.length_b   1.000
_cell.length_c   1.000
_cell.angle_alpha   90.00
_cell.angle_beta   90.00
_cell.angle_gamma   90.00
#
_symmetry.space_group_name_H-M   'P 1'
#
loop_
_entity.id
_entity.type
_entity.pdbx_description
1 polymer ?
#
loop_
_entity_poly.entity_id
_entity_poly.type
_entity_poly.pdbx_seq_one_letter_code
_entity_poly.pdbx_strand_id
1 'polypeptide(L)'
;MMRTAQELYTTGIREHFAPALRSLGFHGWRHSFSLPDRDRWAVLGVHAEPSDGRVRYTLNLSVTDKAVWDRRRIRPDANAPTGLERWRAPIGDLLPVGGEVWWEIAPGPRWLVAVEDSVAAVRGYALPELRRRLRPEDRERYLGQAELDGVNGALATASVARIQRAELASGVLELHGAWSRHDPAAHAVLAGAARGFLSARDRRFAAVRVRDTLGRTLWEFPGRDDPGPVADQGPGNHPEPD
;
A
#
# COMPACT_ATOMS: atom_id res chain seq x y z
N MET A 1 39.29 14.45 -7.09
CA MET A 1 38.12 15.25 -7.54
C MET A 1 36.90 14.83 -6.74
N MET A 2 36.08 15.77 -6.26
CA MET A 2 34.76 15.44 -5.72
C MET A 2 33.83 15.09 -6.88
N ARG A 3 33.05 14.01 -6.74
CA ARG A 3 32.02 13.65 -7.73
C ARG A 3 30.86 14.66 -7.68
N THR A 4 30.30 14.97 -8.84
CA THR A 4 29.10 15.81 -8.95
C THR A 4 27.85 15.06 -8.47
N ALA A 5 26.78 15.79 -8.12
CA ALA A 5 25.52 15.16 -7.75
C ALA A 5 24.95 14.26 -8.85
N GLN A 6 25.15 14.63 -10.12
CA GLN A 6 24.71 13.90 -11.30
C GLN A 6 25.50 12.59 -11.48
N GLU A 7 26.82 12.62 -11.24
CA GLU A 7 27.66 11.42 -11.24
C GLU A 7 27.27 10.48 -10.09
N LEU A 8 27.03 11.03 -8.90
CA LEU A 8 26.58 10.26 -7.74
C LEU A 8 25.21 9.64 -7.98
N TYR A 9 24.24 10.40 -8.50
CA TYR A 9 22.92 9.89 -8.87
C TYR A 9 23.01 8.76 -9.92
N THR A 10 23.77 8.99 -11.00
CA THR A 10 23.96 7.97 -12.05
C THR A 10 24.59 6.70 -11.49
N THR A 11 25.59 6.86 -10.62
CA THR A 11 26.26 5.74 -9.92
C THR A 11 25.26 5.02 -9.01
N GLY A 12 24.53 5.76 -8.17
CA GLY A 12 23.52 5.24 -7.25
C GLY A 12 22.46 4.40 -7.96
N ILE A 13 21.89 4.94 -9.04
CA ILE A 13 20.88 4.23 -9.82
C ILE A 13 21.46 2.97 -10.47
N ARG A 14 22.66 3.06 -11.07
CA ARG A 14 23.26 1.94 -11.81
C ARG A 14 23.78 0.82 -10.91
N GLU A 15 24.46 1.17 -9.84
CA GLU A 15 25.26 0.25 -9.02
C GLU A 15 24.54 -0.20 -7.75
N HIS A 16 23.50 0.51 -7.32
CA HIS A 16 22.77 0.19 -6.08
C HIS A 16 21.26 -0.03 -6.34
N PHE A 17 20.56 0.96 -6.89
CA PHE A 17 19.11 0.90 -7.08
C PHE A 17 18.70 -0.21 -8.05
N ALA A 18 19.25 -0.21 -9.28
CA ALA A 18 18.88 -1.18 -10.31
C ALA A 18 19.22 -2.62 -9.91
N PRO A 19 20.40 -2.95 -9.36
CA PRO A 19 20.68 -4.28 -8.83
C PRO A 19 19.71 -4.71 -7.72
N ALA A 20 19.37 -3.81 -6.78
CA ALA A 20 18.41 -4.11 -5.72
C ALA A 20 16.98 -4.34 -6.25
N LEU A 21 16.53 -3.60 -7.26
CA LEU A 21 15.24 -3.86 -7.90
C LEU A 21 15.24 -5.18 -8.67
N ARG A 22 16.36 -5.54 -9.32
CA ARG A 22 16.49 -6.85 -9.99
C ARG A 22 16.41 -8.01 -9.00
N SER A 23 17.02 -7.91 -7.82
CA SER A 23 16.88 -8.95 -6.79
C SER A 23 15.46 -9.07 -6.23
N LEU A 24 14.63 -8.04 -6.38
CA LEU A 24 13.21 -8.04 -6.07
C LEU A 24 12.31 -8.59 -7.20
N GLY A 25 12.90 -8.95 -8.36
CA GLY A 25 12.20 -9.51 -9.52
C GLY A 25 11.82 -8.49 -10.61
N PHE A 26 12.26 -7.24 -10.50
CA PHE A 26 12.06 -6.26 -11.57
C PHE A 26 13.04 -6.48 -12.73
N HIS A 27 12.59 -6.13 -13.93
CA HIS A 27 13.38 -6.10 -15.16
C HIS A 27 13.45 -4.68 -15.73
N GLY A 28 14.56 -4.32 -16.35
CA GLY A 28 14.75 -3.01 -16.94
C GLY A 28 16.05 -2.36 -16.46
N TRP A 29 16.22 -1.10 -16.85
CA TRP A 29 17.47 -0.38 -16.68
C TRP A 29 17.20 1.13 -16.60
N ARG A 30 18.13 1.87 -15.98
CA ARG A 30 18.10 3.34 -15.79
C ARG A 30 16.87 3.80 -15.02
N HIS A 31 15.84 4.22 -15.73
CA HIS A 31 14.72 4.98 -15.17
C HIS A 31 13.38 4.25 -15.32
N SER A 32 13.37 3.02 -15.84
CA SER A 32 12.15 2.23 -16.01
C SER A 32 12.39 0.77 -15.68
N PHE A 33 11.61 0.27 -14.73
CA PHE A 33 11.66 -1.09 -14.20
C PHE A 33 10.26 -1.69 -14.27
N SER A 34 10.12 -2.99 -14.55
CA SER A 34 8.82 -3.65 -14.56
C SER A 34 8.86 -5.00 -13.90
N LEU A 35 7.74 -5.40 -13.30
CA LEU A 35 7.52 -6.79 -12.94
C LEU A 35 7.08 -7.57 -14.18
N PRO A 36 7.57 -8.81 -14.36
CA PRO A 36 7.08 -9.67 -15.42
C PRO A 36 5.64 -10.09 -15.10
N ASP A 37 4.77 -9.94 -16.08
CA ASP A 37 3.40 -10.44 -16.03
C ASP A 37 2.96 -10.79 -17.46
N ARG A 38 2.04 -11.75 -17.61
CA ARG A 38 1.58 -12.21 -18.92
C ARG A 38 0.72 -11.15 -19.60
N ASP A 39 -0.20 -10.55 -18.86
CA ASP A 39 -1.32 -9.79 -19.40
C ASP A 39 -1.20 -8.28 -19.14
N ARG A 40 -0.31 -7.88 -18.24
CA ARG A 40 -0.17 -6.48 -17.80
C ARG A 40 1.27 -5.98 -17.87
N TRP A 41 1.41 -4.68 -18.04
CA TRP A 41 2.64 -3.93 -17.79
C TRP A 41 2.54 -3.33 -16.39
N ALA A 42 3.30 -3.85 -15.43
CA ALA A 42 3.44 -3.24 -14.10
C ALA A 42 4.79 -2.54 -14.02
N VAL A 43 4.78 -1.20 -14.11
CA VAL A 43 5.97 -0.39 -14.34
C VAL A 43 6.23 0.54 -13.17
N LEU A 44 7.51 0.70 -12.84
CA LEU A 44 8.06 1.69 -11.93
C LEU A 44 9.00 2.60 -12.72
N GLY A 45 8.69 3.89 -12.75
CA GLY A 45 9.48 4.95 -13.37
C GLY A 45 10.25 5.74 -12.31
N VAL A 46 11.49 6.12 -12.62
CA VAL A 46 12.28 7.08 -11.84
C VAL A 46 12.19 8.42 -12.54
N HIS A 47 11.61 9.43 -11.88
CA HIS A 47 11.57 10.80 -12.39
C HIS A 47 12.61 11.62 -11.64
N ALA A 48 13.51 12.29 -12.35
CA ALA A 48 14.61 13.04 -11.74
C ALA A 48 14.66 14.47 -12.26
N GLU A 49 14.94 15.39 -11.34
CA GLU A 49 15.06 16.82 -11.53
C GLU A 49 16.45 17.27 -11.04
N PRO A 50 17.42 17.36 -11.96
CA PRO A 50 18.70 17.99 -11.67
C PRO A 50 18.50 19.48 -11.37
N SER A 51 19.13 19.96 -10.30
CA SER A 51 19.18 21.38 -9.93
C SER A 51 20.60 21.74 -9.48
N ASP A 52 20.91 23.03 -9.30
CA ASP A 52 22.27 23.50 -9.04
C ASP A 52 22.94 22.76 -7.86
N GLY A 53 23.86 21.86 -8.20
CA GLY A 53 24.62 21.05 -7.24
C GLY A 53 23.87 19.87 -6.61
N ARG A 54 22.64 19.55 -7.01
CA ARG A 54 21.82 18.45 -6.45
C ARG A 54 20.99 17.73 -7.51
N VAL A 55 20.54 16.51 -7.20
CA VAL A 55 19.53 15.80 -8.01
C VAL A 55 18.42 15.35 -7.09
N ARG A 56 17.21 15.86 -7.32
CA ARG A 56 16.00 15.36 -6.68
C ARG A 56 15.38 14.29 -7.57
N TYR A 57 14.81 13.24 -7.00
CA TYR A 57 14.06 12.25 -7.76
C TYR A 57 12.90 11.66 -6.96
N THR A 58 11.90 11.15 -7.68
CA THR A 58 10.76 10.42 -7.14
C THR A 58 10.47 9.19 -7.98
N LEU A 59 9.55 8.35 -7.53
CA LEU A 59 9.14 7.13 -8.22
C LEU A 59 7.65 7.18 -8.56
N ASN A 60 7.32 6.84 -9.79
CA ASN A 60 5.95 6.72 -10.28
C ASN A 60 5.65 5.27 -10.62
N LEU A 61 4.43 4.83 -10.34
CA LEU A 61 3.96 3.48 -10.62
C LEU A 61 2.79 3.51 -11.60
N SER A 62 2.75 2.53 -12.48
CA SER A 62 1.59 2.30 -13.35
C SER A 62 1.34 0.82 -13.61
N VAL A 63 0.06 0.50 -13.87
CA VAL A 63 -0.38 -0.79 -14.38
C VAL A 63 -1.27 -0.57 -15.59
N THR A 64 -0.87 -1.15 -16.72
CA THR A 64 -1.58 -1.03 -18.00
C THR A 64 -1.81 -2.42 -18.58
N ASP A 65 -3.03 -2.71 -19.04
CA ASP A 65 -3.32 -3.98 -19.69
C ASP A 65 -2.59 -4.04 -21.06
N LYS A 66 -1.90 -5.14 -21.36
CA LYS A 66 -1.19 -5.30 -22.63
C LYS A 66 -2.13 -5.33 -23.84
N ALA A 67 -3.38 -5.73 -23.62
CA ALA A 67 -4.41 -5.77 -24.67
C ALA A 67 -4.77 -4.38 -25.19
N VAL A 68 -4.81 -3.37 -24.32
CA VAL A 68 -5.10 -1.97 -24.70
C VAL A 68 -3.85 -1.21 -25.13
N TRP A 69 -2.68 -1.72 -24.77
CA TRP A 69 -1.40 -1.13 -25.15
C TRP A 69 -1.00 -1.55 -26.57
N ASP A 70 -1.39 -0.73 -27.53
CA ASP A 70 -1.21 -0.98 -28.97
C ASP A 70 0.27 -1.05 -29.40
N ARG A 71 1.19 -0.50 -28.60
CA ARG A 71 2.64 -0.59 -28.85
C ARG A 71 3.24 -1.85 -28.21
N ARG A 72 2.78 -3.04 -28.65
CA ARG A 72 3.04 -4.36 -28.03
C ARG A 72 4.51 -4.68 -27.68
N ARG A 73 5.48 -4.02 -28.33
CA ARG A 73 6.93 -4.23 -28.11
C ARG A 73 7.59 -3.18 -27.20
N ILE A 74 6.94 -2.06 -26.94
CA ILE A 74 7.48 -0.95 -26.16
C ILE A 74 6.77 -0.96 -24.82
N ARG A 75 7.51 -0.93 -23.71
CA ARG A 75 6.93 -0.81 -22.38
C ARG A 75 6.35 0.61 -22.20
N PRO A 76 5.17 0.78 -21.56
CA PRO A 76 4.70 2.09 -21.12
C PRO A 76 5.71 2.78 -20.19
N ASP A 77 5.74 4.11 -20.20
CA ASP A 77 6.52 4.89 -19.25
C ASP A 77 5.62 5.38 -18.11
N ALA A 78 5.93 4.99 -16.87
CA ALA A 78 5.16 5.42 -15.70
C ALA A 78 5.27 6.94 -15.44
N ASN A 79 6.27 7.62 -16.01
CA ASN A 79 6.44 9.06 -15.93
C ASN A 79 5.66 9.82 -17.03
N ALA A 80 5.14 9.14 -18.05
CA ALA A 80 4.39 9.74 -19.16
C ALA A 80 3.00 9.08 -19.30
N PRO A 81 2.02 9.52 -18.47
CA PRO A 81 0.67 8.95 -18.46
C PRO A 81 -0.02 9.09 -19.81
N THR A 82 -0.71 8.04 -20.22
CA THR A 82 -1.40 7.96 -21.52
C THR A 82 -2.92 7.94 -21.38
N GLY A 83 -3.44 7.72 -20.18
CA GLY A 83 -4.86 7.52 -19.90
C GLY A 83 -5.33 6.07 -20.13
N LEU A 84 -4.46 5.21 -20.67
CA LEU A 84 -4.73 3.78 -20.86
C LEU A 84 -4.40 2.96 -19.61
N GLU A 85 -3.78 3.58 -18.60
CA GLU A 85 -3.44 2.92 -17.35
C GLU A 85 -4.72 2.52 -16.60
N ARG A 86 -4.82 1.24 -16.22
CA ARG A 86 -5.83 0.78 -15.27
C ARG A 86 -5.60 1.41 -13.89
N TRP A 87 -4.34 1.68 -13.56
CA TRP A 87 -3.96 2.31 -12.31
C TRP A 87 -2.63 3.04 -12.42
N ARG A 88 -2.51 4.12 -11.66
CA ARG A 88 -1.28 4.87 -11.44
C ARG A 88 -1.24 5.44 -10.03
N ALA A 89 -0.03 5.66 -9.52
CA ALA A 89 0.20 6.43 -8.31
C ALA A 89 1.67 6.94 -8.26
N PRO A 90 1.94 8.13 -7.72
CA PRO A 90 3.25 8.43 -7.16
C PRO A 90 3.53 7.53 -5.96
N ILE A 91 4.79 7.21 -5.69
CA ILE A 91 5.14 6.31 -4.58
C ILE A 91 4.76 6.90 -3.21
N GLY A 92 4.74 8.23 -3.09
CA GLY A 92 4.38 8.90 -1.84
C GLY A 92 2.95 8.61 -1.38
N ASP A 93 2.01 8.35 -2.30
CA ASP A 93 0.65 7.89 -1.97
C ASP A 93 0.64 6.52 -1.27
N LEU A 94 1.68 5.71 -1.47
CA LEU A 94 1.82 4.38 -0.87
C LEU A 94 2.57 4.43 0.47
N LEU A 95 3.27 5.51 0.77
CA LEU A 95 4.06 5.64 1.98
C LEU A 95 3.19 6.02 3.18
N PRO A 96 3.57 5.66 4.42
CA PRO A 96 2.75 5.96 5.61
C PRO A 96 2.50 7.44 5.83
N VAL A 97 3.48 8.28 5.45
CA VAL A 97 3.38 9.74 5.51
C VAL A 97 2.31 10.30 4.56
N GLY A 98 2.04 9.60 3.45
CA GLY A 98 1.22 10.09 2.34
C GLY A 98 1.83 11.30 1.63
N GLY A 99 1.23 11.71 0.52
CA GLY A 99 1.60 12.94 -0.19
C GLY A 99 2.84 12.79 -1.06
N GLU A 100 3.50 13.91 -1.35
CA GLU A 100 4.62 13.95 -2.28
C GLU A 100 5.94 13.57 -1.59
N VAL A 101 6.68 12.62 -2.16
CA VAL A 101 7.97 12.17 -1.62
C VAL A 101 9.06 12.32 -2.67
N TRP A 102 10.12 13.00 -2.28
CA TRP A 102 11.32 13.21 -3.09
C TRP A 102 12.55 12.80 -2.30
N TRP A 103 13.41 12.04 -2.95
CA TRP A 103 14.77 11.80 -2.48
C TRP A 103 15.71 12.82 -3.10
N GLU A 104 16.78 13.13 -2.40
CA GLU A 104 17.76 14.10 -2.86
C GLU A 104 19.19 13.55 -2.74
N ILE A 105 19.96 13.72 -3.81
CA ILE A 105 21.38 13.41 -3.85
C ILE A 105 22.15 14.73 -3.95
N ALA A 106 23.00 14.95 -2.96
CA ALA A 106 23.96 16.04 -2.91
C ALA A 106 25.38 15.47 -2.71
N PRO A 107 26.45 16.18 -3.13
CA PRO A 107 27.82 15.77 -2.88
C PRO A 107 28.09 15.68 -1.37
N GLY A 108 28.69 14.57 -0.93
CA GLY A 108 29.03 14.37 0.47
C GLY A 108 29.00 12.89 0.87
N PRO A 109 29.37 12.57 2.11
CA PRO A 109 29.54 11.18 2.57
C PRO A 109 28.23 10.39 2.67
N ARG A 110 27.06 11.05 2.64
CA ARG A 110 25.73 10.44 2.84
C ARG A 110 24.88 10.36 1.57
N TRP A 111 25.48 10.60 0.41
CA TRP A 111 24.75 10.63 -0.87
C TRP A 111 23.97 9.33 -1.17
N LEU A 112 24.43 8.19 -0.64
CA LEU A 112 23.81 6.88 -0.87
C LEU A 112 22.54 6.64 -0.05
N VAL A 113 22.33 7.37 1.06
CA VAL A 113 21.19 7.18 1.97
C VAL A 113 19.86 7.35 1.21
N ALA A 114 19.78 8.33 0.32
CA ALA A 114 18.62 8.56 -0.53
C ALA A 114 18.28 7.35 -1.42
N VAL A 115 19.29 6.64 -1.91
CA VAL A 115 19.12 5.46 -2.77
C VAL A 115 18.71 4.24 -1.96
N GLU A 116 19.31 4.04 -0.80
CA GLU A 116 18.95 2.94 0.10
C GLU A 116 17.52 3.08 0.62
N ASP A 117 17.13 4.29 1.00
CA ASP A 117 15.78 4.61 1.45
C ASP A 117 14.75 4.42 0.34
N SER A 118 15.05 4.85 -0.89
CA SER A 118 14.15 4.62 -2.03
C SER A 118 14.00 3.13 -2.37
N VAL A 119 15.06 2.32 -2.23
CA VAL A 119 14.98 0.85 -2.36
C VAL A 119 14.10 0.26 -1.25
N ALA A 120 14.24 0.73 -0.02
CA ALA A 120 13.41 0.29 1.10
C ALA A 120 11.93 0.62 0.86
N ALA A 121 11.64 1.82 0.35
CA ALA A 121 10.31 2.25 -0.06
C ALA A 121 9.73 1.33 -1.16
N VAL A 122 10.54 0.97 -2.16
CA VAL A 122 10.11 0.04 -3.21
C VAL A 122 9.79 -1.33 -2.64
N ARG A 123 10.67 -1.87 -1.80
CA ARG A 123 10.49 -3.20 -1.18
C ARG A 123 9.26 -3.24 -0.28
N GLY A 124 9.08 -2.23 0.55
CA GLY A 124 8.04 -2.19 1.58
C GLY A 124 6.65 -1.82 1.07
N TYR A 125 6.57 -1.05 -0.03
CA TYR A 125 5.32 -0.42 -0.45
C TYR A 125 5.02 -0.59 -1.94
N ALA A 126 5.96 -0.23 -2.83
CA ALA A 126 5.73 -0.30 -4.27
C ALA A 126 5.53 -1.73 -4.79
N LEU A 127 6.43 -2.64 -4.42
CA LEU A 127 6.44 -4.02 -4.90
C LEU A 127 5.19 -4.79 -4.46
N PRO A 128 4.78 -4.77 -3.18
CA PRO A 128 3.53 -5.41 -2.75
C PRO A 128 2.31 -4.87 -3.50
N GLU A 129 2.23 -3.54 -3.70
CA GLU A 129 1.10 -2.94 -4.40
C GLU A 129 1.07 -3.33 -5.88
N LEU A 130 2.20 -3.30 -6.59
CA LEU A 130 2.26 -3.76 -7.98
C LEU A 130 1.88 -5.24 -8.10
N ARG A 131 2.42 -6.11 -7.25
CA ARG A 131 2.08 -7.55 -7.25
C ARG A 131 0.60 -7.78 -7.00
N ARG A 132 -0.02 -6.99 -6.13
CA ARG A 132 -1.45 -7.06 -5.87
C ARG A 132 -2.25 -6.70 -7.12
N ARG A 133 -1.89 -5.61 -7.79
CA ARG A 133 -2.56 -5.16 -9.03
C ARG A 133 -2.39 -6.13 -10.20
N LEU A 134 -1.39 -7.00 -10.13
CA LEU A 134 -1.21 -8.09 -11.10
C LEU A 134 -2.11 -9.30 -10.83
N ARG A 135 -2.71 -9.41 -9.64
CA ARG A 135 -3.60 -10.53 -9.35
C ARG A 135 -4.90 -10.44 -10.17
N PRO A 136 -5.48 -11.59 -10.54
CA PRO A 136 -6.77 -11.65 -11.21
C PRO A 136 -7.97 -11.49 -10.25
N GLU A 137 -7.74 -11.44 -8.93
CA GLU A 137 -8.80 -11.49 -7.91
C GLU A 137 -9.77 -10.29 -7.98
N ASP A 138 -11.08 -10.59 -7.91
CA ASP A 138 -12.17 -9.65 -7.65
C ASP A 138 -12.08 -9.13 -6.20
N ARG A 139 -11.19 -8.16 -5.99
CA ARG A 139 -11.07 -7.42 -4.72
C ARG A 139 -11.89 -6.14 -4.84
N GLU A 140 -13.03 -6.11 -4.15
CA GLU A 140 -13.82 -4.90 -4.06
C GLU A 140 -13.17 -3.96 -3.05
N ARG A 141 -12.97 -2.69 -3.44
CA ARG A 141 -12.55 -1.66 -2.50
C ARG A 141 -13.69 -1.40 -1.52
N TYR A 142 -13.46 -1.67 -0.23
CA TYR A 142 -14.49 -1.55 0.80
C TYR A 142 -14.72 -0.09 1.22
N LEU A 143 -13.64 0.66 1.44
CA LEU A 143 -13.67 2.09 1.72
C LEU A 143 -13.03 2.89 0.59
N GLY A 144 -13.72 3.94 0.15
CA GLY A 144 -13.18 4.99 -0.71
C GLY A 144 -12.11 5.84 0.00
N GLN A 145 -11.44 6.72 -0.75
CA GLN A 145 -10.36 7.55 -0.19
C GLN A 145 -10.86 8.50 0.91
N ALA A 146 -11.99 9.17 0.68
CA ALA A 146 -12.57 10.10 1.66
C ALA A 146 -12.96 9.41 2.97
N GLU A 147 -13.50 8.19 2.88
CA GLU A 147 -13.85 7.40 4.06
C GLU A 147 -12.59 6.92 4.80
N LEU A 148 -11.56 6.49 4.06
CA LEU A 148 -10.26 6.16 4.65
C LEU A 148 -9.64 7.37 5.35
N ASP A 149 -9.74 8.57 4.80
CA ASP A 149 -9.19 9.78 5.43
C ASP A 149 -9.90 10.09 6.75
N GLY A 150 -11.22 9.91 6.82
CA GLY A 150 -11.99 10.02 8.08
C GLY A 150 -11.54 9.00 9.13
N VAL A 151 -11.41 7.72 8.73
CA VAL A 151 -10.93 6.66 9.64
C VAL A 151 -9.48 6.91 10.07
N ASN A 152 -8.62 7.32 9.14
CA ASN A 152 -7.21 7.61 9.41
C ASN A 152 -7.04 8.83 10.31
N GLY A 153 -7.94 9.81 10.24
CA GLY A 153 -8.00 10.90 11.22
C GLY A 153 -8.18 10.38 12.65
N ALA A 154 -9.08 9.41 12.84
CA ALA A 154 -9.27 8.78 14.15
C ALA A 154 -8.10 7.87 14.58
N LEU A 155 -7.41 7.22 13.64
CA LEU A 155 -6.19 6.46 13.96
C LEU A 155 -5.03 7.37 14.37
N ALA A 156 -4.91 8.52 13.72
CA ALA A 156 -3.85 9.50 13.99
C ALA A 156 -3.94 10.07 15.41
N THR A 157 -5.14 10.30 15.96
CA THR A 157 -5.30 10.76 17.36
C THR A 157 -4.79 9.73 18.36
N ALA A 158 -4.82 8.44 18.01
CA ALA A 158 -4.27 7.34 18.80
C ALA A 158 -2.81 7.01 18.47
N SER A 159 -2.13 7.83 17.65
CA SER A 159 -0.77 7.58 17.16
C SER A 159 -0.59 6.23 16.44
N VAL A 160 -1.65 5.74 15.79
CA VAL A 160 -1.63 4.49 15.01
C VAL A 160 -1.39 4.79 13.55
N ALA A 161 -0.51 4.02 12.91
CA ALA A 161 -0.27 4.16 11.47
C ALA A 161 -1.57 4.02 10.68
N ARG A 162 -1.72 4.83 9.63
CA ARG A 162 -2.92 4.87 8.78
C ARG A 162 -3.23 3.50 8.15
N ILE A 163 -4.51 3.22 7.97
CA ILE A 163 -4.99 2.23 7.00
C ILE A 163 -4.64 2.77 5.62
N GLN A 164 -3.78 2.03 4.93
CA GLN A 164 -3.42 2.31 3.55
C GLN A 164 -4.47 1.79 2.58
N ARG A 165 -5.16 0.70 2.95
CA ARG A 165 -6.14 0.04 2.08
C ARG A 165 -7.13 -0.80 2.88
N ALA A 166 -8.39 -0.77 2.46
CA ALA A 166 -9.47 -1.60 2.97
C ALA A 166 -10.18 -2.29 1.81
N GLU A 167 -10.18 -3.62 1.78
CA GLU A 167 -10.74 -4.42 0.70
C GLU A 167 -11.65 -5.52 1.22
N LEU A 168 -12.70 -5.82 0.47
CA LEU A 168 -13.55 -6.97 0.71
C LEU A 168 -13.10 -8.12 -0.20
N ALA A 169 -12.75 -9.25 0.40
CA ALA A 169 -12.38 -10.46 -0.32
C ALA A 169 -13.04 -11.68 0.34
N SER A 170 -13.91 -12.38 -0.40
CA SER A 170 -14.56 -13.62 0.05
C SER A 170 -15.25 -13.50 1.42
N GLY A 171 -15.95 -12.39 1.68
CA GLY A 171 -16.62 -12.15 2.96
C GLY A 171 -15.68 -11.79 4.12
N VAL A 172 -14.43 -11.39 3.84
CA VAL A 172 -13.48 -10.88 4.84
C VAL A 172 -13.05 -9.47 4.46
N LEU A 173 -13.13 -8.55 5.42
CA LEU A 173 -12.58 -7.20 5.28
C LEU A 173 -11.08 -7.23 5.57
N GLU A 174 -10.25 -7.07 4.54
CA GLU A 174 -8.80 -6.97 4.66
C GLU A 174 -8.38 -5.51 4.85
N LEU A 175 -7.79 -5.19 6.01
CA LEU A 175 -7.15 -3.91 6.29
C LEU A 175 -5.64 -4.05 6.12
N HIS A 176 -5.02 -3.12 5.40
CA HIS A 176 -3.57 -3.08 5.19
C HIS A 176 -2.97 -1.78 5.70
N GLY A 177 -1.81 -1.89 6.35
CA GLY A 177 -1.09 -0.75 6.89
C GLY A 177 0.30 -1.13 7.39
N ALA A 178 1.08 -0.11 7.76
CA ALA A 178 2.45 -0.27 8.25
C ALA A 178 2.50 -0.63 9.74
N TRP A 179 1.81 -1.71 10.13
CA TRP A 179 1.75 -2.19 11.50
C TRP A 179 2.70 -3.38 11.74
N SER A 180 2.99 -3.62 13.02
CA SER A 180 3.76 -4.77 13.50
C SER A 180 2.93 -5.59 14.47
N ARG A 181 3.13 -6.93 14.53
CA ARG A 181 2.46 -7.79 15.52
C ARG A 181 2.74 -7.38 16.98
N HIS A 182 3.81 -6.64 17.20
CA HIS A 182 4.25 -6.18 18.52
C HIS A 182 3.78 -4.76 18.85
N ASP A 183 2.87 -4.18 18.08
CA ASP A 183 2.29 -2.86 18.34
C ASP A 183 0.95 -3.00 19.11
N PRO A 184 0.96 -2.90 20.46
CA PRO A 184 -0.25 -3.07 21.26
C PRO A 184 -1.26 -1.95 21.04
N ALA A 185 -0.81 -0.74 20.69
CA ALA A 185 -1.67 0.40 20.43
C ALA A 185 -2.45 0.19 19.12
N ALA A 186 -1.74 -0.19 18.04
CA ALA A 186 -2.39 -0.54 16.78
C ALA A 186 -3.34 -1.73 16.95
N HIS A 187 -2.95 -2.77 17.68
CA HIS A 187 -3.83 -3.91 17.95
C HIS A 187 -5.12 -3.48 18.65
N ALA A 188 -5.03 -2.72 19.75
CA ALA A 188 -6.19 -2.29 20.53
C ALA A 188 -7.15 -1.42 19.70
N VAL A 189 -6.62 -0.44 18.97
CA VAL A 189 -7.41 0.49 18.15
C VAL A 189 -8.06 -0.25 16.98
N LEU A 190 -7.33 -1.11 16.26
CA LEU A 190 -7.88 -1.86 15.13
C LEU A 190 -8.88 -2.93 15.58
N ALA A 191 -8.69 -3.56 16.74
CA ALA A 191 -9.68 -4.46 17.33
C ALA A 191 -10.97 -3.71 17.71
N GLY A 192 -10.85 -2.47 18.21
CA GLY A 192 -11.97 -1.57 18.46
C GLY A 192 -12.70 -1.16 17.18
N ALA A 193 -11.95 -0.77 16.15
CA ALA A 193 -12.48 -0.43 14.83
C ALA A 193 -13.22 -1.61 14.18
N ALA A 194 -12.62 -2.80 14.25
CA ALA A 194 -13.18 -4.03 13.72
C ALA A 194 -14.47 -4.42 14.45
N ARG A 195 -14.56 -4.32 15.78
CA ARG A 195 -15.80 -4.65 16.50
C ARG A 195 -16.86 -3.55 16.47
N GLY A 196 -16.43 -2.31 16.30
CA GLY A 196 -17.27 -1.12 16.29
C GLY A 196 -17.66 -0.70 14.87
N PHE A 197 -17.23 0.49 14.48
CA PHE A 197 -17.79 1.19 13.32
C PHE A 197 -17.61 0.47 11.97
N LEU A 198 -16.58 -0.37 11.80
CA LEU A 198 -16.42 -1.12 10.55
C LEU A 198 -17.48 -2.22 10.40
N SER A 199 -17.76 -2.97 11.46
CA SER A 199 -18.62 -4.17 11.39
C SER A 199 -20.02 -4.00 11.97
N ALA A 200 -20.28 -2.96 12.77
CA ALA A 200 -21.53 -2.82 13.52
C ALA A 200 -22.80 -2.77 12.63
N ARG A 201 -22.66 -2.49 11.33
CA ARG A 201 -23.80 -2.40 10.39
C ARG A 201 -23.57 -3.00 9.01
N ASP A 202 -22.38 -3.53 8.72
CA ASP A 202 -22.07 -4.04 7.39
C ASP A 202 -22.07 -5.58 7.38
N ARG A 203 -23.03 -6.15 6.62
CA ARG A 203 -23.22 -7.60 6.50
C ARG A 203 -22.38 -8.23 5.40
N ARG A 204 -21.59 -7.44 4.66
CA ARG A 204 -20.80 -7.93 3.53
C ARG A 204 -19.61 -8.80 3.96
N PHE A 205 -19.20 -8.74 5.23
CA PHE A 205 -18.11 -9.55 5.76
C PHE A 205 -18.40 -10.11 7.15
N ALA A 206 -17.78 -11.25 7.45
CA ALA A 206 -17.90 -11.96 8.72
C ALA A 206 -16.65 -11.83 9.60
N ALA A 207 -15.55 -11.30 9.06
CA ALA A 207 -14.30 -11.10 9.79
C ALA A 207 -13.51 -9.90 9.23
N VAL A 208 -12.69 -9.30 10.08
CA VAL A 208 -11.71 -8.28 9.73
C VAL A 208 -10.32 -8.86 9.87
N ARG A 209 -9.56 -8.90 8.77
CA ARG A 209 -8.18 -9.37 8.74
C ARG A 209 -7.23 -8.20 8.58
N VAL A 210 -6.35 -8.01 9.56
CA VAL A 210 -5.31 -6.99 9.49
C VAL A 210 -4.04 -7.59 8.93
N ARG A 211 -3.49 -6.93 7.91
CA ARG A 211 -2.27 -7.33 7.22
C ARG A 211 -1.26 -6.20 7.22
N ASP A 212 0.02 -6.56 7.20
CA ASP A 212 1.08 -5.60 6.95
C ASP A 212 1.15 -5.22 5.46
N THR A 213 2.08 -4.31 5.13
CA THR A 213 2.31 -3.85 3.75
C THR A 213 2.83 -4.95 2.83
N LEU A 214 3.42 -6.02 3.38
CA LEU A 214 3.87 -7.20 2.64
C LEU A 214 2.74 -8.23 2.43
N GLY A 215 1.55 -7.96 2.97
CA GLY A 215 0.38 -8.84 2.89
C GLY A 215 0.38 -9.98 3.90
N ARG A 216 1.30 -10.00 4.87
CA ARG A 216 1.33 -11.00 5.94
C ARG A 216 0.20 -10.67 6.93
N THR A 217 -0.57 -11.68 7.31
CA THR A 217 -1.60 -11.51 8.35
C THR A 217 -0.93 -11.20 9.69
N LEU A 218 -1.35 -10.10 10.32
CA LEU A 218 -0.94 -9.72 11.67
C LEU A 218 -1.96 -10.22 12.68
N TRP A 219 -3.22 -9.86 12.47
CA TRP A 219 -4.34 -10.16 13.36
C TRP A 219 -5.61 -10.47 12.57
N GLU A 220 -6.53 -11.20 13.18
CA GLU A 220 -7.85 -11.49 12.64
C GLU A 220 -8.87 -11.31 13.76
N PHE A 221 -9.92 -10.54 13.46
CA PHE A 221 -10.98 -10.22 14.40
C PHE A 221 -12.31 -10.72 13.83
N PRO A 222 -13.15 -11.39 14.62
CA PRO A 222 -14.49 -11.75 14.18
C PRO A 222 -15.31 -10.48 13.93
N GLY A 223 -16.10 -10.48 12.85
CA GLY A 223 -16.97 -9.37 12.43
C GLY A 223 -18.26 -9.24 13.24
N ARG A 224 -18.46 -10.10 14.23
CA ARG A 224 -19.52 -10.06 15.23
C ARG A 224 -19.20 -11.06 16.34
N ASP A 225 -19.47 -10.69 17.58
CA ASP A 225 -20.03 -11.66 18.51
C ASP A 225 -21.51 -11.78 18.11
N ASP A 226 -21.95 -12.98 17.74
CA ASP A 226 -23.37 -13.27 17.71
C ASP A 226 -23.84 -13.09 19.17
N PRO A 227 -24.74 -12.14 19.51
CA PRO A 227 -25.38 -12.22 20.80
C PRO A 227 -26.20 -13.50 20.72
N GLY A 228 -25.68 -14.58 21.30
CA GLY A 228 -26.36 -15.87 21.36
C GLY A 228 -27.81 -15.68 21.77
N PRO A 229 -28.71 -16.58 21.35
CA PRO A 229 -30.15 -16.38 21.44
C PRO A 229 -30.49 -15.87 22.84
N VAL A 230 -31.10 -14.68 22.88
CA VAL A 230 -31.67 -14.13 24.11
C VAL A 230 -32.59 -15.22 24.63
N ALA A 231 -32.19 -15.86 25.73
CA ALA A 231 -33.03 -16.82 26.41
C ALA A 231 -34.32 -16.08 26.75
N ASP A 232 -35.38 -16.45 26.04
CA ASP A 232 -36.74 -16.06 26.30
C ASP A 232 -37.05 -16.49 27.73
N GLN A 233 -36.92 -15.54 28.67
CA GLN A 233 -37.45 -15.73 30.01
C GLN A 233 -38.97 -15.69 29.86
N GLY A 234 -39.54 -16.86 29.67
CA GLY A 234 -40.97 -17.07 29.53
C GLY A 234 -41.76 -16.37 30.66
N PRO A 235 -43.02 -16.01 30.41
CA PRO A 235 -43.82 -15.24 31.36
C PRO A 235 -43.98 -16.04 32.66
N GLY A 236 -43.46 -15.47 33.75
CA GLY A 236 -43.61 -16.01 35.08
C GLY A 236 -45.09 -16.08 35.49
N ASN A 237 -45.49 -17.27 35.94
CA ASN A 237 -46.76 -17.55 36.59
C ASN A 237 -47.10 -16.48 37.65
N HIS A 238 -48.27 -15.86 37.52
CA HIS A 238 -49.00 -15.27 38.65
C HIS A 238 -49.87 -16.36 39.28
N PRO A 239 -49.85 -16.56 40.61
CA PRO A 239 -50.91 -17.31 41.27
C PRO A 239 -52.14 -16.41 41.48
N GLU A 240 -53.32 -16.94 41.20
CA GLU A 240 -54.61 -16.37 41.60
C GLU A 240 -54.74 -16.27 43.12
N PRO A 241 -55.44 -15.25 43.66
CA PRO A 241 -55.81 -15.21 45.06
C PRO A 241 -57.17 -15.89 45.31
N ASP A 242 -57.25 -16.64 46.41
CA ASP A 242 -58.49 -17.05 47.09
C ASP A 242 -59.19 -15.86 47.77
#